data_AF-B4GNQ4-F1
#
_entry.id   AF-B4GNQ4-F1
#
_cell.length_a   1.000
_cell.length_b   1.000
_cell.length_c   1.000
_cell.angle_alpha   90.00
_cell.angle_beta   90.00
_cell.angle_gamma   90.00
#
_symmetry.space_group_name_H-M   'P 1'
#
loop_
_entity.id
_entity.type
_entity.pdbx_description
1 polymer ?
#
loop_
_entity_poly.entity_id
_entity_poly.type
_entity_poly.pdbx_seq_one_letter_code
_entity_poly.pdbx_strand_id
1 'polypeptide(L)'
;MADSRERIRGPSRDGREFLTSPRQVLRRLMLLSEGRQYREAAGVVGRLGPSVLRSVIAELPLDLLLEHLPHSAYLLESFFTRLTTLNTTPKPDVPSETVAWQLLRERRRSFDNAVQGLGVHGLTTDASGQLISLHVALKTELQRHVETYKMAIHKLEELSMVTINQDPAHSSHQRLLAINYGDIQQRLIDNKTLLTMLDKPTLKQLQTLVENLSTRVENDKEVLSCVGQVKRLDAHANVEKRPAAGLLMNFSRGCEVVLHMMGPESVPPNPLAIEEVPVTAGGSSCSDGYHSDDSASDDGSEMVSLYRNQYIENRADALEALDSLPQLKHAHSLKGKILFSMIVLSFRLCHAMRERKVMEVRRVLNCALDSSSESTLALDRAVRHHLHETTDSFPLGEIERSVFNQVLSTLHEYPCLESCPPLTHYVSACVRLAWRMINQKAPYYLDMDFSLGFLRPEKHERHPKSDRRSDLIKAFLWPALMQNNQCAFKAVVAT
;
A
#
# COMPACT_ATOMS: atom_id res chain seq x y z
N MET A 1 -6.40 61.10 -45.96
CA MET A 1 -5.13 60.93 -45.24
C MET A 1 -5.43 61.03 -43.75
N ALA A 2 -5.44 59.92 -43.04
CA ALA A 2 -5.55 59.89 -41.58
C ALA A 2 -4.49 58.91 -41.08
N ASP A 3 -3.52 59.44 -40.35
CA ASP A 3 -2.28 58.79 -40.00
C ASP A 3 -2.44 57.94 -38.73
N SER A 4 -1.98 56.70 -38.84
CA SER A 4 -2.10 55.63 -37.88
C SER A 4 -0.95 55.70 -36.88
N ARG A 5 -1.25 55.91 -35.60
CA ARG A 5 -0.32 55.60 -34.50
C ARG A 5 -1.00 54.67 -33.50
N GLU A 6 -0.88 53.38 -33.80
CA GLU A 6 -1.12 52.29 -32.86
C GLU A 6 -0.21 52.47 -31.63
N ARG A 7 -0.82 52.77 -30.48
CA ARG A 7 -0.15 52.58 -29.19
C ARG A 7 -0.28 51.12 -28.82
N ILE A 8 0.84 50.41 -28.92
CA ILE A 8 1.07 49.07 -28.37
C ILE A 8 0.73 49.12 -26.88
N ARG A 9 -0.43 48.57 -26.49
CA ARG A 9 -0.74 48.28 -25.09
C ARG A 9 0.06 47.03 -24.70
N GLY A 10 1.05 47.20 -23.83
CA GLY A 10 1.69 46.09 -23.13
C GLY A 10 0.68 45.31 -22.28
N PRO A 11 0.99 44.05 -21.93
CA PRO A 11 0.05 43.19 -21.21
C PRO A 11 -0.26 43.77 -19.82
N SER A 12 -1.54 43.73 -19.45
CA SER A 12 -2.03 44.29 -18.19
C SER A 12 -1.49 43.49 -17.00
N ARG A 13 -0.97 44.20 -16.00
CA ARG A 13 -0.21 43.65 -14.87
C ARG A 13 -1.10 43.27 -13.67
N ASP A 14 -2.38 42.99 -13.92
CA ASP A 14 -3.36 42.69 -12.88
C ASP A 14 -4.13 41.40 -13.23
N GLY A 15 -3.81 40.32 -12.51
CA GLY A 15 -4.15 38.92 -12.82
C GLY A 15 -5.60 38.51 -12.58
N ARG A 16 -6.58 39.30 -13.04
CA ARG A 16 -8.02 38.97 -13.00
C ARG A 16 -8.68 39.12 -14.37
N GLU A 17 -8.11 38.48 -15.39
CA GLU A 17 -8.88 38.19 -16.60
C GLU A 17 -9.82 37.02 -16.29
N PHE A 18 -11.10 37.32 -16.07
CA PHE A 18 -12.14 36.30 -16.14
C PHE A 18 -12.18 35.81 -17.59
N LEU A 19 -11.51 34.69 -17.87
CA LEU A 19 -11.55 34.06 -19.16
C LEU A 19 -12.97 33.53 -19.40
N THR A 20 -13.80 34.33 -20.06
CA THR A 20 -15.20 33.99 -20.35
C THR A 20 -15.36 33.23 -21.68
N SER A 21 -14.38 33.34 -22.58
CA SER A 21 -14.41 32.68 -23.89
C SER A 21 -13.72 31.30 -23.88
N PRO A 22 -14.43 30.20 -24.18
CA PRO A 22 -13.84 28.86 -24.28
C PRO A 22 -12.64 28.78 -25.23
N ARG A 23 -12.69 29.46 -26.37
CA ARG A 23 -11.60 29.48 -27.37
C ARG A 23 -10.32 30.11 -26.83
N GLN A 24 -10.43 31.19 -26.05
CA GLN A 24 -9.27 31.84 -25.43
C GLN A 24 -8.67 30.96 -24.34
N VAL A 25 -9.51 30.28 -23.56
CA VAL A 25 -9.07 29.32 -22.54
C VAL A 25 -8.35 28.15 -23.19
N LEU A 26 -8.92 27.54 -24.23
CA LEU A 26 -8.32 26.41 -24.93
C LEU A 26 -6.95 26.78 -25.51
N ARG A 27 -6.84 27.91 -26.21
CA ARG A 27 -5.56 28.38 -26.76
C ARG A 27 -4.51 28.58 -25.66
N ARG A 28 -4.91 29.15 -24.51
CA ARG A 28 -4.00 29.34 -23.38
C ARG A 28 -3.56 28.01 -22.78
N LEU A 29 -4.46 27.05 -22.63
CA LEU A 29 -4.14 25.72 -22.12
C LEU A 29 -3.20 24.97 -23.06
N MET A 30 -3.42 25.04 -24.37
CA MET A 30 -2.54 24.43 -25.37
C MET A 30 -1.14 25.03 -25.31
N LEU A 31 -1.01 26.37 -25.27
CA LEU A 31 0.29 27.04 -25.13
C LEU A 31 1.04 26.64 -23.84
N LEU A 32 0.33 26.55 -22.71
CA LEU A 32 0.92 26.11 -21.45
C LEU A 32 1.34 24.63 -21.51
N SER A 33 0.53 23.77 -22.13
CA SER A 33 0.85 22.35 -22.32
C SER A 33 2.05 22.14 -23.25
N GLU A 34 2.15 22.90 -24.35
CA GLU A 34 3.33 22.90 -25.25
C GLU A 34 4.60 23.29 -24.49
N GLY A 35 4.51 24.29 -23.61
CA GLY A 35 5.60 24.68 -22.71
C GLY A 35 5.85 23.75 -21.52
N ARG A 36 5.13 22.62 -21.42
CA ARG A 36 5.15 21.68 -20.27
C ARG A 36 4.79 22.31 -18.92
N GLN A 37 4.11 23.46 -18.93
CA GLN A 37 3.67 24.21 -17.75
C GLN A 37 2.31 23.69 -17.23
N TYR A 38 2.21 22.37 -17.00
CA TYR A 38 0.95 21.70 -16.65
C TYR A 38 0.33 22.16 -15.32
N ARG A 39 1.15 22.61 -14.35
CA ARG A 39 0.68 23.17 -13.08
C ARG A 39 -0.01 24.52 -13.27
N GLU A 40 0.54 25.37 -14.12
CA GLU A 40 -0.07 26.66 -14.44
C GLU A 40 -1.37 26.47 -15.22
N ALA A 41 -1.37 25.52 -16.16
CA ALA A 41 -2.56 25.10 -16.88
C ALA A 41 -3.66 24.61 -15.92
N ALA A 42 -3.32 23.78 -14.93
CA ALA A 42 -4.26 23.32 -13.90
C ALA A 42 -4.83 24.48 -13.07
N GLY A 43 -4.00 25.50 -12.77
CA GLY A 43 -4.44 26.73 -12.13
C GLY A 43 -5.45 27.54 -12.95
N VAL A 44 -5.35 27.50 -14.29
CA VAL A 44 -6.38 28.07 -15.18
C VAL A 44 -7.69 27.30 -15.07
N VAL A 45 -7.64 25.95 -15.12
CA VAL A 45 -8.81 25.06 -15.00
C VAL A 45 -9.57 25.29 -13.69
N GLY A 46 -8.86 25.46 -12.58
CA GLY A 46 -9.44 25.72 -11.26
C GLY A 46 -10.27 27.01 -11.18
N ARG A 47 -10.16 27.92 -12.15
CA ARG A 47 -10.92 29.18 -12.21
C ARG A 47 -12.08 29.17 -13.22
N LEU A 48 -12.25 28.11 -14.00
CA LEU A 48 -13.27 28.05 -15.05
C LEU A 48 -14.67 27.78 -14.51
N GLY A 49 -15.68 28.50 -14.99
CA GLY A 49 -17.08 28.21 -14.71
C GLY A 49 -17.57 26.92 -15.38
N PRO A 50 -18.70 26.32 -14.95
CA PRO A 50 -19.20 25.03 -15.45
C PRO A 50 -19.42 24.98 -16.97
N SER A 51 -19.94 26.06 -17.57
CA SER A 51 -20.20 26.14 -19.01
C SER A 51 -18.92 26.15 -19.83
N VAL A 52 -17.96 27.00 -19.44
CA VAL A 52 -16.66 27.13 -20.11
C VAL A 52 -15.85 25.85 -19.97
N LEU A 53 -15.86 25.23 -18.78
CA LEU A 53 -15.16 23.97 -18.52
C LEU A 53 -15.62 22.85 -19.47
N ARG A 54 -16.93 22.72 -19.69
CA ARG A 54 -17.49 21.74 -20.64
C ARG A 54 -17.03 21.99 -22.07
N SER A 55 -17.13 23.23 -22.54
CA SER A 55 -16.73 23.56 -23.91
C SER A 55 -15.23 23.33 -24.14
N VAL A 56 -14.41 23.64 -23.14
CA VAL A 56 -12.96 23.47 -23.23
C VAL A 56 -12.56 22.00 -23.24
N ILE A 57 -13.14 21.15 -22.39
CA ILE A 57 -12.73 19.74 -22.34
C ILE A 57 -13.14 18.96 -23.60
N ALA A 58 -14.24 19.33 -24.24
CA ALA A 58 -14.69 18.69 -25.48
C ALA A 58 -13.73 18.95 -26.67
N GLU A 59 -12.99 20.06 -26.65
CA GLU A 59 -12.02 20.43 -27.69
C GLU A 59 -10.56 20.18 -27.26
N LEU A 60 -10.33 19.64 -26.05
CA LEU A 60 -8.99 19.43 -25.52
C LEU A 60 -8.38 18.14 -26.11
N PRO A 61 -7.14 18.18 -26.63
CA PRO A 61 -6.47 16.98 -27.17
C PRO A 61 -6.02 16.07 -26.02
N LEU A 62 -6.94 15.23 -25.52
CA LEU A 62 -6.70 14.35 -24.38
C LEU A 62 -5.63 13.30 -24.68
N ASP A 63 -5.59 12.75 -25.88
CA ASP A 63 -4.59 11.74 -26.27
C ASP A 63 -3.16 12.28 -26.14
N LEU A 64 -2.94 13.52 -26.58
CA LEU A 64 -1.63 14.19 -26.43
C LEU A 64 -1.29 14.44 -24.96
N LEU A 65 -2.27 14.75 -24.11
CA LEU A 65 -2.03 14.90 -22.67
C LEU A 65 -1.70 13.55 -22.03
N LEU A 66 -2.36 12.48 -22.45
CA LEU A 66 -2.12 11.12 -21.99
C LEU A 66 -0.71 10.62 -22.37
N GLU A 67 -0.25 10.91 -23.59
CA GLU A 67 1.14 10.62 -24.02
C GLU A 67 2.21 11.32 -23.18
N HIS A 68 1.87 12.46 -22.57
CA HIS A 68 2.79 13.24 -21.72
C HIS A 68 2.75 12.88 -20.23
N LEU A 69 2.07 11.79 -19.85
CA LEU A 69 2.15 11.26 -18.49
C LEU A 69 3.61 10.90 -18.13
N PRO A 70 4.05 11.12 -16.88
CA PRO A 70 3.29 11.61 -15.72
C PRO A 70 3.12 13.13 -15.61
N HIS A 71 3.80 13.93 -16.45
CA HIS A 71 3.91 15.38 -16.27
C HIS A 71 2.55 16.10 -16.39
N SER A 72 1.69 15.60 -17.26
CA SER A 72 0.32 16.11 -17.49
C SER A 72 -0.70 15.64 -16.45
N ALA A 73 -0.36 14.69 -15.58
CA ALA A 73 -1.31 14.03 -14.67
C ALA A 73 -2.10 15.03 -13.82
N TYR A 74 -1.41 16.03 -13.25
CA TYR A 74 -2.04 17.05 -12.40
C TYR A 74 -3.06 17.92 -13.16
N LEU A 75 -2.82 18.20 -14.44
CA LEU A 75 -3.76 18.93 -15.28
C LEU A 75 -5.02 18.10 -15.54
N LEU A 76 -4.84 16.83 -15.93
CA LEU A 76 -5.95 15.91 -16.18
C LEU A 76 -6.77 15.68 -14.90
N GLU A 77 -6.12 15.39 -13.77
CA GLU A 77 -6.78 15.25 -12.47
C GLU A 77 -7.59 16.50 -12.10
N SER A 78 -7.03 17.69 -12.30
CA SER A 78 -7.72 18.95 -12.02
C SER A 78 -8.96 19.13 -12.89
N PHE A 79 -8.88 18.76 -14.17
CA PHE A 79 -10.02 18.79 -15.10
C PHE A 79 -11.14 17.84 -14.66
N PHE A 80 -10.83 16.55 -14.48
CA PHE A 80 -11.84 15.54 -14.15
C PHE A 80 -12.42 15.72 -12.74
N THR A 81 -11.61 16.18 -11.78
CA THR A 81 -12.10 16.55 -10.44
C THR A 81 -13.07 17.74 -10.53
N ARG A 82 -12.76 18.75 -11.34
CA ARG A 82 -13.64 19.92 -11.55
C ARG A 82 -14.94 19.55 -12.26
N LEU A 83 -14.89 18.71 -13.28
CA LEU A 83 -16.09 18.20 -13.95
C LEU A 83 -17.02 17.46 -12.99
N THR A 84 -16.44 16.62 -12.13
CA THR A 84 -17.19 15.83 -11.14
C THR A 84 -17.80 16.74 -10.08
N THR A 85 -17.03 17.68 -9.52
CA THR A 85 -17.47 18.58 -8.45
C THR A 85 -18.51 19.61 -8.90
N LEU A 86 -18.42 20.10 -10.14
CA LEU A 86 -19.37 21.08 -10.68
C LEU A 86 -20.62 20.46 -11.30
N ASN A 87 -20.72 19.12 -11.30
CA ASN A 87 -21.85 18.33 -11.81
C ASN A 87 -22.43 18.88 -13.12
N THR A 88 -21.58 19.04 -14.13
CA THR A 88 -21.93 19.77 -15.33
C THR A 88 -23.01 19.04 -16.13
N THR A 89 -24.20 19.63 -16.29
CA THR A 89 -25.31 19.11 -17.12
C THR A 89 -25.44 19.87 -18.45
N PRO A 90 -25.57 19.20 -19.61
CA PRO A 90 -25.39 17.75 -19.84
C PRO A 90 -23.92 17.31 -19.64
N LYS A 91 -23.71 16.01 -19.38
CA LYS A 91 -22.36 15.44 -19.23
C LYS A 91 -21.61 15.56 -20.57
N PRO A 92 -20.37 16.09 -20.57
CA PRO A 92 -19.58 16.16 -21.80
C PRO A 92 -19.20 14.76 -22.26
N ASP A 93 -19.26 14.52 -23.58
CA ASP A 93 -18.87 13.26 -24.22
C ASP A 93 -17.34 13.20 -24.33
N VAL A 94 -16.72 12.60 -23.32
CA VAL A 94 -15.27 12.58 -23.12
C VAL A 94 -14.89 11.17 -22.67
N PRO A 95 -13.75 10.60 -23.12
CA PRO A 95 -13.27 9.28 -22.69
C PRO A 95 -12.77 9.29 -21.23
N SER A 96 -13.64 9.63 -20.29
CA SER A 96 -13.33 9.77 -18.86
C SER A 96 -12.84 8.47 -18.25
N GLU A 97 -13.34 7.34 -18.74
CA GLU A 97 -12.93 6.02 -18.30
C GLU A 97 -11.48 5.72 -18.72
N THR A 98 -11.14 5.92 -19.99
CA THR A 98 -9.77 5.75 -20.51
C THR A 98 -8.78 6.65 -19.79
N VAL A 99 -9.14 7.92 -19.54
CA VAL A 99 -8.27 8.83 -18.79
C VAL A 99 -8.09 8.36 -17.34
N ALA A 100 -9.15 7.91 -16.68
CA ALA A 100 -9.07 7.38 -15.32
C ALA A 100 -8.17 6.13 -15.25
N TRP A 101 -8.31 5.22 -16.22
CA TRP A 101 -7.46 4.04 -16.38
C TRP A 101 -5.97 4.40 -16.43
N GLN A 102 -5.62 5.31 -17.32
CA GLN A 102 -4.21 5.69 -17.52
C GLN A 102 -3.64 6.44 -16.32
N LEU A 103 -4.41 7.34 -15.70
CA LEU A 103 -3.97 8.03 -14.47
C LEU A 103 -3.74 7.06 -13.31
N LEU A 104 -4.60 6.05 -13.14
CA LEU A 104 -4.43 5.03 -12.11
C LEU A 104 -3.22 4.12 -12.37
N ARG A 105 -2.99 3.71 -13.62
CA ARG A 105 -1.80 2.94 -14.01
C ARG A 105 -0.52 3.72 -13.74
N GLU A 106 -0.49 5.00 -14.13
CA GLU A 106 0.68 5.84 -13.92
C GLU A 106 0.95 6.07 -12.43
N ARG A 107 -0.11 6.28 -11.64
CA ARG A 107 0.04 6.41 -10.18
C ARG A 107 0.58 5.14 -9.53
N ARG A 108 0.06 3.97 -9.91
CA ARG A 108 0.58 2.67 -9.47
C ARG A 108 2.08 2.55 -9.80
N ARG A 109 2.44 2.77 -11.06
CA ARG A 109 3.84 2.74 -11.54
C ARG A 109 4.73 3.68 -10.74
N SER A 110 4.28 4.91 -10.49
CA SER A 110 5.03 5.88 -9.69
C SER A 110 5.28 5.40 -8.25
N PHE A 111 4.32 4.72 -7.62
CA PHE A 111 4.50 4.16 -6.29
C PHE A 111 5.46 2.97 -6.29
N ASP A 112 5.34 2.07 -7.26
CA ASP A 112 6.22 0.90 -7.40
C ASP A 112 7.67 1.32 -7.64
N ASN A 113 7.89 2.29 -8.53
CA ASN A 113 9.22 2.85 -8.81
C ASN A 113 9.85 3.49 -7.57
N ALA A 114 9.08 4.30 -6.83
CA ALA A 114 9.57 4.95 -5.61
C ALA A 114 9.96 3.91 -4.53
N VAL A 115 9.19 2.82 -4.41
CA VAL A 115 9.49 1.72 -3.48
C VAL A 115 10.72 0.94 -3.93
N GLN A 116 10.87 0.67 -5.22
CA GLN A 116 12.06 0.03 -5.78
C GLN A 116 13.31 0.87 -5.51
N GLY A 117 13.23 2.19 -5.70
CA GLY A 117 14.31 3.13 -5.35
C GLY A 117 14.76 3.01 -3.89
N LEU A 118 13.83 2.85 -2.94
CA LEU A 118 14.20 2.65 -1.52
C LEU A 118 14.97 1.35 -1.28
N GLY A 119 14.64 0.27 -2.00
CA GLY A 119 15.22 -1.06 -1.81
C GLY A 119 16.68 -1.19 -2.26
N VAL A 120 17.15 -0.35 -3.18
CA VAL A 120 18.47 -0.47 -3.80
C VAL A 120 19.59 0.25 -3.02
N HIS A 121 19.27 1.14 -2.05
CA HIS A 121 20.23 2.12 -1.53
C HIS A 121 20.60 2.02 -0.05
N GLY A 122 20.32 0.88 0.60
CA GLY A 122 20.72 0.66 2.00
C GLY A 122 22.23 0.53 2.18
N LEU A 123 22.93 -0.05 1.21
CA LEU A 123 24.31 -0.52 1.33
C LEU A 123 25.07 -0.31 0.01
N THR A 124 26.39 -0.12 0.11
CA THR A 124 27.35 -0.14 -1.00
C THR A 124 28.45 -1.14 -0.66
N THR A 125 29.12 -1.70 -1.66
CA THR A 125 30.29 -2.55 -1.44
C THR A 125 31.52 -1.70 -1.14
N ASP A 126 32.30 -2.10 -0.15
CA ASP A 126 33.64 -1.56 0.08
C ASP A 126 34.67 -2.19 -0.87
N ALA A 127 35.94 -1.80 -0.74
CA ALA A 127 37.03 -2.33 -1.56
C ALA A 127 37.28 -3.84 -1.37
N SER A 128 36.73 -4.46 -0.31
CA SER A 128 36.79 -5.89 -0.04
C SER A 128 35.54 -6.65 -0.50
N GLY A 129 34.56 -5.96 -1.06
CA GLY A 129 33.28 -6.51 -1.49
C GLY A 129 32.24 -6.65 -0.36
N GLN A 130 32.55 -6.17 0.85
CA GLN A 130 31.63 -6.20 1.99
C GLN A 130 30.60 -5.07 1.89
N LEU A 131 29.33 -5.38 2.18
CA LEU A 131 28.27 -4.37 2.20
C LEU A 131 28.38 -3.47 3.43
N ILE A 132 28.55 -2.18 3.20
CA ILE A 132 28.63 -1.12 4.21
C ILE A 132 27.68 0.01 3.89
N SER A 133 27.37 0.88 4.87
CA SER A 133 26.56 2.06 4.59
C SER A 133 27.29 3.05 3.66
N LEU A 134 26.56 3.70 2.75
CA LEU A 134 27.12 4.70 1.83
C LEU A 134 27.87 5.83 2.56
N HIS A 135 27.36 6.27 3.72
CA HIS A 135 28.00 7.31 4.53
C HIS A 135 29.36 6.87 5.07
N VAL A 136 29.47 5.61 5.52
CA VAL A 136 30.75 5.05 5.98
C VAL A 136 31.71 4.94 4.80
N ALA A 137 31.25 4.44 3.65
CA ALA A 137 32.06 4.33 2.44
C ALA A 137 32.61 5.69 1.99
N LEU A 138 31.75 6.71 1.90
CA LEU A 138 32.13 8.08 1.55
C LEU A 138 33.16 8.65 2.52
N LYS A 139 32.94 8.48 3.83
CA LYS A 139 33.88 8.96 4.86
C LYS A 139 35.26 8.32 4.70
N THR A 140 35.31 7.00 4.60
CA THR A 140 36.56 6.25 4.44
C THR A 140 37.28 6.64 3.16
N GLU A 141 36.56 6.80 2.05
CA GLU A 141 37.18 7.15 0.78
C GLU A 141 37.69 8.59 0.76
N LEU A 142 36.94 9.56 1.32
CA LEU A 142 37.42 10.93 1.48
C LEU A 142 38.68 11.01 2.35
N GLN A 143 38.77 10.21 3.41
CA GLN A 143 39.99 10.14 4.24
C GLN A 143 41.19 9.64 3.44
N ARG A 144 41.02 8.58 2.62
CA ARG A 144 42.07 8.07 1.73
C ARG A 144 42.51 9.09 0.68
N HIS A 145 41.58 9.85 0.12
CA HIS A 145 41.89 10.96 -0.80
C HIS A 145 42.75 12.02 -0.11
N VAL A 146 42.36 12.44 1.10
CA VAL A 146 43.12 13.43 1.88
C VAL A 146 44.54 12.94 2.15
N GLU A 147 44.72 11.68 2.57
CA GLU A 147 46.05 11.11 2.80
C GLU A 147 46.88 11.05 1.51
N THR A 148 46.30 10.58 0.41
CA THR A 148 46.99 10.47 -0.88
C THR A 148 47.39 11.84 -1.43
N TYR A 149 46.51 12.82 -1.36
CA TYR A 149 46.81 14.19 -1.79
C TYR A 149 47.84 14.86 -0.90
N LYS A 150 47.82 14.64 0.43
CA LYS A 150 48.88 15.13 1.33
C LYS A 150 50.24 14.55 0.94
N MET A 151 50.32 13.25 0.66
CA MET A 151 51.56 12.62 0.21
C MET A 151 52.03 13.17 -1.15
N ALA A 152 51.11 13.36 -2.09
CA ALA A 152 51.43 13.89 -3.42
C ALA A 152 51.91 15.35 -3.35
N ILE A 153 51.28 16.16 -2.50
CA ILE A 153 51.70 17.55 -2.24
C ILE A 153 53.10 17.57 -1.63
N HIS A 154 53.38 16.77 -0.60
CA HIS A 154 54.73 16.66 -0.03
C HIS A 154 55.76 16.27 -1.10
N LYS A 155 55.39 15.35 -2.01
CA LYS A 155 56.29 14.94 -3.10
C LYS A 155 56.52 16.06 -4.11
N LEU A 156 55.49 16.83 -4.43
CA LEU A 156 55.61 18.03 -5.27
C LEU A 156 56.48 19.09 -4.61
N GLU A 157 56.39 19.27 -3.29
CA GLU A 157 57.24 20.19 -2.53
C GLU A 157 58.72 19.77 -2.63
N GLU A 158 59.05 18.49 -2.41
CA GLU A 158 60.41 17.95 -2.62
C GLU A 158 60.95 18.22 -4.03
N LEU A 159 60.12 17.99 -5.05
CA LEU A 159 60.48 18.21 -6.46
C LEU A 159 60.61 19.71 -6.79
N SER A 160 59.82 20.56 -6.14
CA SER A 160 59.85 22.01 -6.32
C SER A 160 61.11 22.66 -5.75
N MET A 161 61.72 22.09 -4.69
CA MET A 161 62.98 22.61 -4.13
C MET A 161 64.13 22.60 -5.14
N VAL A 162 64.02 21.80 -6.21
CA VAL A 162 64.99 21.73 -7.31
C VAL A 162 64.81 22.88 -8.33
N THR A 163 63.70 23.62 -8.29
CA THR A 163 63.31 24.59 -9.35
C THR A 163 63.14 26.05 -8.89
N ILE A 164 63.50 26.39 -7.66
CA ILE A 164 63.14 27.67 -6.99
C ILE A 164 63.65 28.95 -7.66
N ASN A 165 64.65 28.91 -8.55
CA ASN A 165 65.22 30.15 -9.11
C ASN A 165 65.11 30.20 -10.63
N GLN A 166 63.98 30.67 -11.18
CA GLN A 166 63.89 31.51 -12.39
C GLN A 166 62.45 31.65 -12.93
N ASP A 167 62.20 32.79 -13.58
CA ASP A 167 61.00 33.05 -14.37
C ASP A 167 60.75 31.91 -15.40
N PRO A 168 59.63 31.17 -15.29
CA PRO A 168 59.33 30.01 -16.13
C PRO A 168 59.27 30.33 -17.64
N ALA A 169 58.90 31.57 -17.99
CA ALA A 169 58.71 31.98 -19.38
C ALA A 169 60.04 32.30 -20.09
N HIS A 170 60.96 32.98 -19.40
CA HIS A 170 62.22 33.46 -19.98
C HIS A 170 63.31 32.37 -20.12
N SER A 171 63.27 31.32 -19.30
CA SER A 171 64.29 30.25 -19.28
C SER A 171 63.97 29.05 -20.17
N SER A 172 62.76 28.94 -20.72
CA SER A 172 62.29 27.68 -21.33
C SER A 172 63.07 27.28 -22.59
N HIS A 173 63.40 28.21 -23.50
CA HIS A 173 64.08 27.88 -24.75
C HIS A 173 65.56 27.51 -24.54
N GLN A 174 66.26 28.25 -23.69
CA GLN A 174 67.66 27.95 -23.34
C GLN A 174 67.78 26.65 -22.52
N ARG A 175 66.83 26.40 -21.61
CA ARG A 175 66.76 25.16 -20.82
C ARG A 175 66.39 23.96 -21.70
N LEU A 176 65.54 24.12 -22.71
CA LEU A 176 65.22 23.07 -23.69
C LEU A 176 66.45 22.63 -24.48
N LEU A 177 67.32 23.57 -24.85
CA LEU A 177 68.57 23.31 -25.59
C LEU A 177 69.69 22.72 -24.70
N ALA A 178 69.60 22.89 -23.38
CA ALA A 178 70.61 22.42 -22.41
C ALA A 178 70.24 21.11 -21.69
N ILE A 179 69.02 20.58 -21.89
CA ILE A 179 68.57 19.31 -21.31
C ILE A 179 69.40 18.16 -21.88
N ASN A 180 70.02 17.39 -20.99
CA ASN A 180 70.75 16.18 -21.35
C ASN A 180 69.89 14.92 -21.10
N TYR A 181 70.37 13.76 -21.57
CA TYR A 181 69.67 12.47 -21.40
C TYR A 181 69.36 12.14 -19.93
N GLY A 182 70.30 12.43 -19.01
CA GLY A 182 70.13 12.20 -17.57
C GLY A 182 69.01 13.04 -16.97
N ASP A 183 68.87 14.31 -17.38
CA ASP A 183 67.79 15.20 -16.95
C ASP A 183 66.41 14.68 -17.41
N ILE A 184 66.33 14.16 -18.65
CA ILE A 184 65.11 13.56 -19.18
C ILE A 184 64.74 12.30 -18.39
N GLN A 185 65.73 11.46 -18.08
CA GLN A 185 65.52 10.24 -17.31
C GLN A 185 65.03 10.55 -15.90
N GLN A 186 65.62 11.54 -15.21
CA GLN A 186 65.17 11.96 -13.88
C GLN A 186 63.76 12.54 -13.91
N ARG A 187 63.46 13.44 -14.88
CA ARG A 187 62.11 13.99 -15.07
C ARG A 187 61.07 12.89 -15.32
N LEU A 188 61.43 11.88 -16.10
CA LEU A 188 60.56 10.73 -16.34
C LEU A 188 60.29 9.96 -15.04
N ILE A 189 61.32 9.70 -14.23
CA ILE A 189 61.19 9.02 -12.93
C ILE A 189 60.28 9.83 -12.00
N ASP A 190 60.50 11.13 -11.87
CA ASP A 190 59.74 12.00 -10.98
C ASP A 190 58.27 12.09 -11.41
N ASN A 191 58.01 12.33 -12.71
CA ASN A 191 56.66 12.36 -13.26
C ASN A 191 55.97 11.00 -13.14
N LYS A 192 56.69 9.90 -13.35
CA LYS A 192 56.12 8.54 -13.23
C LYS A 192 55.78 8.22 -11.79
N THR A 193 56.60 8.64 -10.83
CA THR A 193 56.32 8.54 -9.39
C THR A 193 55.04 9.29 -9.04
N LEU A 194 54.92 10.56 -9.43
CA LEU A 194 53.71 11.36 -9.19
C LEU A 194 52.47 10.76 -9.85
N LEU A 195 52.58 10.34 -11.11
CA LEU A 195 51.48 9.70 -11.83
C LEU A 195 51.02 8.42 -11.13
N THR A 196 51.95 7.60 -10.65
CA THR A 196 51.63 6.35 -9.92
C THR A 196 50.96 6.63 -8.57
N MET A 197 51.29 7.75 -7.92
CA MET A 197 50.63 8.17 -6.68
C MET A 197 49.18 8.63 -6.92
N LEU A 198 48.92 9.32 -8.04
CA LEU A 198 47.64 9.94 -8.37
C LEU A 198 46.70 9.07 -9.22
N ASP A 199 47.21 8.05 -9.91
CA ASP A 199 46.39 7.11 -10.71
C ASP A 199 46.02 5.86 -9.89
N LYS A 200 45.49 6.07 -8.69
CA LYS A 200 45.03 4.97 -7.82
C LYS A 200 43.54 4.68 -8.04
N PRO A 201 43.12 3.39 -8.03
CA PRO A 201 41.71 3.02 -8.12
C PRO A 201 40.81 3.67 -7.05
N THR A 202 41.33 3.86 -5.84
CA THR A 202 40.66 4.57 -4.74
C THR A 202 40.26 6.00 -5.13
N LEU A 203 41.13 6.68 -5.87
CA LEU A 203 40.85 8.04 -6.36
C LEU A 203 39.68 8.09 -7.36
N LYS A 204 39.42 6.98 -8.07
CA LYS A 204 38.30 6.84 -9.01
C LYS A 204 36.99 6.41 -8.33
N GLN A 205 37.08 5.68 -7.21
CA GLN A 205 35.91 5.16 -6.47
C GLN A 205 35.00 6.27 -5.91
N LEU A 206 35.58 7.42 -5.53
CA LEU A 206 34.81 8.53 -4.97
C LEU A 206 33.72 9.03 -5.95
N GLN A 207 34.01 9.09 -7.25
CA GLN A 207 33.04 9.53 -8.25
C GLN A 207 31.79 8.63 -8.25
N THR A 208 31.98 7.32 -8.25
CA THR A 208 30.88 6.34 -8.17
C THR A 208 30.07 6.49 -6.88
N LEU A 209 30.72 6.75 -5.74
CA LEU A 209 30.02 6.98 -4.48
C LEU A 209 29.20 8.27 -4.50
N VAL A 210 29.68 9.33 -5.16
CA VAL A 210 28.95 10.59 -5.35
C VAL A 210 27.77 10.40 -6.30
N GLU A 211 27.93 9.65 -7.38
CA GLU A 211 26.82 9.27 -8.29
C GLU A 211 25.74 8.48 -7.54
N ASN A 212 26.14 7.51 -6.70
CA ASN A 212 25.22 6.76 -5.84
C ASN A 212 24.48 7.67 -4.85
N LEU A 213 25.18 8.64 -4.24
CA LEU A 213 24.55 9.62 -3.35
C LEU A 213 23.54 10.49 -4.11
N SER A 214 23.89 10.95 -5.31
CA SER A 214 23.00 11.74 -6.17
C SER A 214 21.73 10.97 -6.50
N THR A 215 21.85 9.70 -6.94
CA THR A 215 20.70 8.83 -7.23
C THR A 215 19.83 8.62 -6.00
N ARG A 216 20.44 8.43 -4.82
CA ARG A 216 19.69 8.29 -3.56
C ARG A 216 18.90 9.54 -3.20
N VAL A 217 19.47 10.73 -3.42
CA VAL A 217 18.76 12.01 -3.20
C VAL A 217 17.55 12.12 -4.12
N GLU A 218 17.67 11.76 -5.40
CA GLU A 218 16.53 11.77 -6.32
C GLU A 218 15.46 10.76 -5.91
N ASN A 219 15.84 9.54 -5.52
CA ASN A 219 14.90 8.53 -5.05
C ASN A 219 14.18 8.95 -3.76
N ASP A 220 14.88 9.58 -2.81
CA ASP A 220 14.25 10.13 -1.60
C ASP A 220 13.26 11.25 -1.95
N LYS A 221 13.57 12.11 -2.93
CA LYS A 221 12.62 13.13 -3.43
C LYS A 221 11.38 12.50 -4.07
N GLU A 222 11.55 11.46 -4.87
CA GLU A 222 10.43 10.73 -5.49
C GLU A 222 9.50 10.11 -4.45
N VAL A 223 10.07 9.48 -3.42
CA VAL A 223 9.33 8.92 -2.28
C VAL A 223 8.55 10.02 -1.57
N LEU A 224 9.19 11.15 -1.24
CA LEU A 224 8.52 12.28 -0.59
C LEU A 224 7.41 12.87 -1.45
N SER A 225 7.61 12.94 -2.78
CA SER A 225 6.59 13.36 -3.73
C SER A 225 5.37 12.44 -3.69
N CYS A 226 5.59 11.11 -3.75
CA CYS A 226 4.55 10.10 -3.68
C CYS A 226 3.80 10.11 -2.34
N VAL A 227 4.53 10.17 -1.22
CA VAL A 227 3.93 10.29 0.12
C VAL A 227 3.13 11.59 0.24
N GLY A 228 3.63 12.68 -0.35
CA GLY A 228 2.91 13.95 -0.44
C GLY A 228 1.62 13.85 -1.27
N GLN A 229 1.61 13.06 -2.36
CA GLN A 229 0.39 12.76 -3.11
C GLN A 229 -0.61 11.99 -2.26
N VAL A 230 -0.16 10.95 -1.56
CA VAL A 230 -1.01 10.18 -0.63
C VAL A 230 -1.61 11.07 0.45
N LYS A 231 -0.81 11.95 1.08
CA LYS A 231 -1.30 12.88 2.11
C LYS A 231 -2.39 13.83 1.60
N ARG A 232 -2.35 14.20 0.31
CA ARG A 232 -3.39 15.04 -0.32
C ARG A 232 -4.68 14.27 -0.61
N LEU A 233 -4.57 13.00 -0.96
CA LEU A 233 -5.72 12.13 -1.26
C LEU A 233 -6.39 11.63 0.02
N ASP A 234 -5.60 11.31 1.05
CA ASP A 234 -6.06 10.83 2.34
C ASP A 234 -5.31 11.56 3.46
N ALA A 235 -5.96 12.57 4.03
CA ALA A 235 -5.44 13.33 5.16
C ALA A 235 -5.26 12.47 6.44
N HIS A 236 -5.94 11.33 6.54
CA HIS A 236 -5.88 10.42 7.68
C HIS A 236 -4.86 9.28 7.47
N ALA A 237 -4.10 9.30 6.37
CA ALA A 237 -3.12 8.27 6.04
C ALA A 237 -1.96 8.14 7.06
N ASN A 238 -1.86 9.07 8.04
CA ASN A 238 -0.86 9.07 9.12
C ASN A 238 0.57 8.90 8.59
N VAL A 239 0.90 9.63 7.52
CA VAL A 239 2.16 9.47 6.76
C VAL A 239 3.43 9.66 7.61
N GLU A 240 3.33 10.36 8.74
CA GLU A 240 4.43 10.61 9.67
C GLU A 240 4.71 9.44 10.63
N LYS A 241 3.72 8.57 10.87
CA LYS A 241 3.82 7.44 11.81
C LYS A 241 4.02 6.11 11.12
N ARG A 242 3.85 6.04 9.80
CA ARG A 242 3.91 4.80 9.01
C ARG A 242 5.19 4.73 8.20
N PRO A 243 5.80 3.54 8.03
CA PRO A 243 6.91 3.35 7.10
C PRO A 243 6.50 3.73 5.67
N ALA A 244 7.29 4.59 5.01
CA ALA A 244 6.98 5.13 3.69
C ALA A 244 6.79 4.01 2.64
N ALA A 245 7.70 3.02 2.60
CA ALA A 245 7.59 1.89 1.67
C ALA A 245 6.27 1.11 1.86
N GLY A 246 5.93 0.76 3.10
CA GLY A 246 4.69 0.06 3.41
C GLY A 246 3.44 0.89 3.09
N LEU A 247 3.50 2.21 3.27
CA LEU A 247 2.41 3.10 2.85
C LEU A 247 2.23 3.07 1.32
N LEU A 248 3.31 3.29 0.56
CA LEU A 248 3.26 3.33 -0.91
C LEU A 248 2.85 1.97 -1.51
N MET A 249 3.36 0.86 -0.99
CA MET A 249 2.95 -0.49 -1.41
C MET A 249 1.45 -0.73 -1.23
N ASN A 250 0.88 -0.30 -0.10
CA ASN A 250 -0.56 -0.44 0.14
C ASN A 250 -1.40 0.38 -0.86
N PHE A 251 -0.96 1.60 -1.17
CA PHE A 251 -1.64 2.43 -2.18
C PHE A 251 -1.45 1.89 -3.59
N SER A 252 -0.29 1.35 -3.94
CA SER A 252 -0.04 0.66 -5.22
C SER A 252 -0.98 -0.54 -5.40
N ARG A 253 -1.06 -1.41 -4.37
CA ARG A 253 -2.00 -2.54 -4.35
C ARG A 253 -3.46 -2.07 -4.45
N GLY A 254 -3.81 -0.96 -3.81
CA GLY A 254 -5.13 -0.34 -3.95
C GLY A 254 -5.41 0.09 -5.39
N CYS A 255 -4.45 0.71 -6.06
CA CYS A 255 -4.57 1.07 -7.48
C CYS A 255 -4.76 -0.19 -8.34
N GLU A 256 -4.01 -1.26 -8.08
CA GLU A 256 -4.18 -2.55 -8.77
C GLU A 256 -5.56 -3.16 -8.58
N VAL A 257 -6.11 -3.15 -7.37
CA VAL A 257 -7.46 -3.65 -7.10
C VAL A 257 -8.50 -2.82 -7.87
N VAL A 258 -8.36 -1.49 -7.90
CA VAL A 258 -9.27 -0.63 -8.67
C VAL A 258 -9.17 -0.91 -10.17
N LEU A 259 -7.95 -1.02 -10.69
CA LEU A 259 -7.72 -1.39 -12.10
C LEU A 259 -8.39 -2.74 -12.40
N HIS A 260 -8.25 -3.74 -11.54
CA HIS A 260 -8.93 -5.03 -11.73
C HIS A 260 -10.47 -4.90 -11.70
N MET A 261 -11.03 -4.07 -10.82
CA MET A 261 -12.48 -3.82 -10.76
C MET A 261 -13.02 -3.08 -11.99
N MET A 262 -12.18 -2.28 -12.66
CA MET A 262 -12.57 -1.59 -13.90
C MET A 262 -12.65 -2.55 -15.10
N GLY A 263 -12.24 -3.82 -14.96
CA GLY A 263 -12.36 -4.87 -15.99
C GLY A 263 -11.22 -4.88 -17.02
N PRO A 264 -11.19 -5.80 -17.99
CA PRO A 264 -10.26 -5.69 -19.10
C PRO A 264 -10.61 -4.44 -19.93
N GLU A 265 -9.60 -3.65 -20.27
CA GLU A 265 -9.72 -2.45 -21.09
C GLU A 265 -10.52 -2.79 -22.37
N SER A 266 -11.62 -2.09 -22.62
CA SER A 266 -12.23 -2.09 -23.95
C SER A 266 -11.22 -1.44 -24.88
N VAL A 267 -10.35 -2.26 -25.46
CA VAL A 267 -9.34 -1.84 -26.43
C VAL A 267 -10.09 -1.07 -27.54
N PRO A 268 -9.84 0.25 -27.72
CA PRO A 268 -10.30 0.90 -28.94
C PRO A 268 -9.57 0.21 -30.11
N PRO A 269 -10.26 -0.05 -31.24
CA PRO A 269 -9.66 -0.77 -32.35
C PRO A 269 -8.49 0.05 -32.88
N ASN A 270 -7.26 -0.36 -32.60
CA ASN A 270 -6.09 0.19 -33.26
C ASN A 270 -6.02 -0.48 -34.64
N PRO A 271 -6.18 0.26 -35.76
CA PRO A 271 -5.87 -0.28 -37.07
C PRO A 271 -4.34 -0.35 -37.18
N LEU A 272 -3.83 -1.47 -37.71
CA LEU A 272 -2.42 -1.73 -38.02
C LEU A 272 -1.62 -2.45 -36.92
N ALA A 273 -1.80 -3.77 -36.85
CA ALA A 273 -0.68 -4.70 -36.70
C ALA A 273 -1.06 -6.02 -37.40
N ILE A 274 -0.53 -6.16 -38.61
CA ILE A 274 -0.43 -7.42 -39.34
C ILE A 274 0.72 -8.18 -38.70
N GLU A 275 0.47 -9.38 -38.18
CA GLU A 275 1.36 -10.53 -38.36
C GLU A 275 0.69 -11.86 -37.97
N GLU A 276 1.13 -12.91 -38.67
CA GLU A 276 0.47 -14.16 -39.00
C GLU A 276 0.67 -15.29 -37.96
N VAL A 277 -0.41 -16.04 -37.59
CA VAL A 277 -0.67 -17.51 -37.84
C VAL A 277 0.12 -18.51 -36.94
N PRO A 278 -0.33 -19.77 -36.63
CA PRO A 278 -1.55 -20.53 -36.96
C PRO A 278 -2.37 -21.10 -35.77
N VAL A 279 -3.70 -21.20 -35.90
CA VAL A 279 -4.52 -22.41 -36.17
C VAL A 279 -4.33 -23.60 -35.21
N THR A 280 -5.29 -23.81 -34.31
CA THR A 280 -5.98 -25.11 -34.20
C THR A 280 -7.49 -24.87 -34.05
N ALA A 281 -8.21 -25.34 -35.07
CA ALA A 281 -9.66 -25.34 -35.14
C ALA A 281 -10.23 -26.48 -34.29
N GLY A 282 -11.32 -26.17 -33.59
CA GLY A 282 -12.20 -27.12 -32.92
C GLY A 282 -13.45 -26.37 -32.50
N GLY A 283 -14.30 -26.06 -33.48
CA GLY A 283 -15.53 -25.30 -33.29
C GLY A 283 -16.72 -26.14 -32.82
N SER A 284 -17.86 -25.45 -32.73
CA SER A 284 -19.23 -25.93 -32.42
C SER A 284 -19.52 -25.91 -30.91
N SER A 285 -20.60 -25.33 -30.39
CA SER A 285 -21.83 -24.77 -30.93
C SER A 285 -22.46 -23.92 -29.81
N CYS A 286 -23.16 -22.85 -30.17
CA CYS A 286 -24.12 -22.19 -29.31
C CYS A 286 -25.22 -23.17 -28.83
N SER A 287 -25.51 -23.16 -27.53
CA SER A 287 -26.84 -23.50 -27.00
C SER A 287 -27.00 -22.86 -25.62
N ASP A 288 -27.97 -21.96 -25.53
CA ASP A 288 -28.60 -21.57 -24.27
C ASP A 288 -29.04 -22.82 -23.48
N GLY A 289 -28.86 -22.77 -22.16
CA GLY A 289 -29.25 -23.82 -21.24
C GLY A 289 -29.28 -23.28 -19.82
N TYR A 290 -30.39 -22.66 -19.46
CA TYR A 290 -30.78 -22.39 -18.07
C TYR A 290 -30.72 -23.69 -17.26
N HIS A 291 -29.78 -23.81 -16.33
CA HIS A 291 -29.90 -24.66 -15.17
C HIS A 291 -29.33 -23.94 -13.94
N SER A 292 -30.23 -23.29 -13.21
CA SER A 292 -30.10 -23.16 -11.77
C SER A 292 -30.07 -24.56 -11.18
N ASP A 293 -29.00 -24.92 -10.49
CA ASP A 293 -29.09 -25.95 -9.47
C ASP A 293 -28.31 -25.51 -8.22
N ASP A 294 -29.08 -25.50 -7.13
CA ASP A 294 -28.69 -25.28 -5.75
C ASP A 294 -27.50 -26.17 -5.36
N SER A 295 -26.38 -25.54 -5.01
CA SER A 295 -25.27 -26.17 -4.27
C SER A 295 -25.12 -25.52 -2.89
N ALA A 296 -26.24 -25.38 -2.17
CA ALA A 296 -26.27 -24.81 -0.83
C ALA A 296 -26.14 -25.85 0.30
N SER A 297 -25.91 -27.14 0.01
CA SER A 297 -26.01 -28.20 1.02
C SER A 297 -24.69 -28.73 1.60
N ASP A 298 -23.52 -28.40 1.05
CA ASP A 298 -22.25 -29.04 1.48
C ASP A 298 -21.43 -28.18 2.46
N ASP A 299 -21.28 -26.88 2.19
CA ASP A 299 -20.46 -25.94 3.00
C ASP A 299 -20.98 -25.76 4.45
N GLY A 300 -22.30 -25.84 4.65
CA GLY A 300 -22.91 -25.74 5.98
C GLY A 300 -22.55 -26.91 6.91
N SER A 301 -22.30 -28.09 6.34
CA SER A 301 -21.91 -29.29 7.10
C SER A 301 -20.46 -29.19 7.58
N GLU A 302 -19.56 -28.67 6.74
CA GLU A 302 -18.15 -28.46 7.09
C GLU A 302 -17.98 -27.46 8.23
N MET A 303 -18.66 -26.31 8.16
CA MET A 303 -18.58 -25.29 9.21
C MET A 303 -19.05 -25.80 10.57
N VAL A 304 -20.15 -26.57 10.60
CA VAL A 304 -20.65 -27.20 11.84
C VAL A 304 -19.67 -28.26 12.36
N SER A 305 -18.98 -28.99 11.48
CA SER A 305 -17.93 -29.94 11.83
C SER A 305 -16.73 -29.24 12.49
N LEU A 306 -16.24 -28.14 11.91
CA LEU A 306 -15.16 -27.33 12.50
C LEU A 306 -15.54 -26.79 13.88
N TYR A 307 -16.79 -26.32 14.05
CA TYR A 307 -17.30 -25.87 15.34
C TYR A 307 -17.41 -26.99 16.37
N ARG A 308 -17.79 -28.19 15.95
CA ARG A 308 -17.78 -29.39 16.78
C ARG A 308 -16.35 -29.76 17.20
N ASN A 309 -15.39 -29.75 16.28
CA ASN A 309 -13.98 -30.07 16.56
C ASN A 309 -13.37 -29.06 17.54
N GLN A 310 -13.73 -27.78 17.43
CA GLN A 310 -13.32 -26.76 18.40
C GLN A 310 -13.78 -27.09 19.83
N TYR A 311 -14.95 -27.73 20.00
CA TYR A 311 -15.46 -28.17 21.29
C TYR A 311 -14.85 -29.48 21.79
N ILE A 312 -14.67 -30.46 20.91
CA ILE A 312 -14.23 -31.82 21.29
C ILE A 312 -12.71 -31.85 21.52
N GLU A 313 -11.93 -31.27 20.62
CA GLU A 313 -10.47 -31.37 20.61
C GLU A 313 -9.84 -30.12 21.22
N ASN A 314 -9.92 -28.97 20.53
CA ASN A 314 -9.19 -27.76 20.92
C ASN A 314 -9.53 -27.29 22.34
N ARG A 315 -10.79 -27.41 22.75
CA ARG A 315 -11.23 -27.07 24.11
C ARG A 315 -10.72 -28.09 25.14
N ALA A 316 -10.63 -29.37 24.80
CA ALA A 316 -10.10 -30.39 25.70
C ALA A 316 -8.61 -30.17 25.96
N ASP A 317 -7.82 -29.92 24.90
CA ASP A 317 -6.39 -29.60 25.00
C ASP A 317 -6.14 -28.34 25.85
N ALA A 318 -6.95 -27.29 25.62
CA ALA A 318 -6.87 -26.06 26.41
C ALA A 318 -7.27 -26.30 27.88
N LEU A 319 -8.24 -27.18 28.14
CA LEU A 319 -8.68 -27.53 29.48
C LEU A 319 -7.58 -28.31 30.23
N GLU A 320 -6.91 -29.25 29.57
CA GLU A 320 -5.77 -29.98 30.12
C GLU A 320 -4.60 -29.04 30.46
N ALA A 321 -4.30 -28.10 29.58
CA ALA A 321 -3.30 -27.07 29.84
C ALA A 321 -3.67 -26.22 31.07
N LEU A 322 -4.94 -25.80 31.19
CA LEU A 322 -5.42 -25.08 32.38
C LEU A 322 -5.41 -25.95 33.64
N ASP A 323 -5.63 -27.27 33.53
CA ASP A 323 -5.53 -28.21 34.64
C ASP A 323 -4.09 -28.36 35.16
N SER A 324 -3.10 -28.21 34.28
CA SER A 324 -1.67 -28.24 34.65
C SER A 324 -1.20 -27.00 35.44
N LEU A 325 -1.95 -25.89 35.41
CA LEU A 325 -1.58 -24.64 36.08
C LEU A 325 -1.84 -24.72 37.60
N PRO A 326 -0.80 -24.56 38.45
CA PRO A 326 -0.94 -24.72 39.91
C PRO A 326 -1.98 -23.80 40.54
N GLN A 327 -2.04 -22.54 40.09
CA GLN A 327 -2.97 -21.53 40.62
C GLN A 327 -4.45 -21.87 40.31
N LEU A 328 -4.70 -22.69 39.30
CA LEU A 328 -6.05 -23.05 38.86
C LEU A 328 -6.45 -24.46 39.30
N LYS A 329 -5.59 -25.21 40.00
CA LYS A 329 -5.78 -26.63 40.33
C LYS A 329 -7.18 -26.95 40.87
N HIS A 330 -7.68 -26.13 41.80
CA HIS A 330 -8.97 -26.33 42.47
C HIS A 330 -10.15 -25.56 41.82
N ALA A 331 -9.89 -24.71 40.82
CA ALA A 331 -10.88 -23.84 40.19
C ALA A 331 -11.55 -24.51 38.97
N HIS A 332 -12.09 -25.73 39.14
CA HIS A 332 -12.58 -26.55 38.02
C HIS A 332 -13.69 -25.87 37.19
N SER A 333 -14.62 -25.16 37.85
CA SER A 333 -15.70 -24.45 37.16
C SER A 333 -15.21 -23.20 36.44
N LEU A 334 -14.12 -22.57 36.91
CA LEU A 334 -13.55 -21.37 36.31
C LEU A 334 -12.89 -21.69 34.96
N LYS A 335 -12.16 -22.80 34.86
CA LYS A 335 -11.50 -23.23 33.62
C LYS A 335 -12.47 -23.32 32.44
N GLY A 336 -13.62 -23.97 32.67
CA GLY A 336 -14.69 -24.05 31.67
C GLY A 336 -15.25 -22.68 31.29
N LYS A 337 -15.44 -21.79 32.28
CA LYS A 337 -15.92 -20.42 32.05
C LYS A 337 -14.93 -19.56 31.26
N ILE A 338 -13.61 -19.74 31.46
CA ILE A 338 -12.57 -19.07 30.68
C ILE A 338 -12.72 -19.43 29.20
N LEU A 339 -12.71 -20.73 28.89
CA LEU A 339 -12.80 -21.21 27.51
C LEU A 339 -14.13 -20.82 26.85
N PHE A 340 -15.24 -20.92 27.59
CA PHE A 340 -16.55 -20.46 27.14
C PHE A 340 -16.56 -18.95 26.84
N SER A 341 -15.96 -18.13 27.71
CA SER A 341 -15.86 -16.68 27.50
C SER A 341 -15.03 -16.36 26.26
N MET A 342 -13.94 -17.07 26.02
CA MET A 342 -13.08 -16.84 24.86
C MET A 342 -13.80 -17.07 23.53
N ILE A 343 -14.59 -18.15 23.39
CA ILE A 343 -15.36 -18.38 22.16
C ILE A 343 -16.47 -17.33 21.98
N VAL A 344 -17.19 -16.97 23.05
CA VAL A 344 -18.25 -15.95 23.00
C VAL A 344 -17.68 -14.57 22.63
N LEU A 345 -16.57 -14.18 23.26
CA LEU A 345 -15.87 -12.92 22.96
C LEU A 345 -15.33 -12.89 21.53
N SER A 346 -14.81 -14.01 21.03
CA SER A 346 -14.33 -14.14 19.66
C SER A 346 -15.43 -13.84 18.65
N PHE A 347 -16.61 -14.47 18.80
CA PHE A 347 -17.77 -14.18 17.95
C PHE A 347 -18.22 -12.73 18.04
N ARG A 348 -18.34 -12.19 19.26
CA ARG A 348 -18.77 -10.81 19.48
C ARG A 348 -17.83 -9.80 18.81
N LEU A 349 -16.52 -9.96 18.99
CA LEU A 349 -15.53 -9.04 18.45
C LEU A 349 -15.35 -9.21 16.94
N CYS A 350 -15.42 -10.43 16.40
CA CYS A 350 -15.41 -10.67 14.96
C CYS A 350 -16.65 -10.06 14.28
N HIS A 351 -17.84 -10.25 14.86
CA HIS A 351 -19.05 -9.61 14.35
C HIS A 351 -18.94 -8.09 14.35
N ALA A 352 -18.50 -7.50 15.47
CA ALA A 352 -18.28 -6.06 15.57
C ALA A 352 -17.25 -5.55 14.55
N MET A 353 -16.19 -6.32 14.28
CA MET A 353 -15.18 -5.99 13.27
C MET A 353 -15.76 -6.03 11.85
N ARG A 354 -16.55 -7.05 11.51
CA ARG A 354 -17.23 -7.14 10.20
C ARG A 354 -18.11 -5.93 9.95
N GLU A 355 -18.99 -5.60 10.90
CA GLU A 355 -19.88 -4.44 10.76
C GLU A 355 -19.09 -3.13 10.74
N ARG A 356 -18.02 -3.01 11.54
CA ARG A 356 -17.11 -1.86 11.48
C ARG A 356 -16.49 -1.69 10.10
N LYS A 357 -16.03 -2.77 9.44
CA LYS A 357 -15.45 -2.71 8.10
C LYS A 357 -16.45 -2.25 7.05
N VAL A 358 -17.69 -2.74 7.13
CA VAL A 358 -18.79 -2.25 6.28
C VAL A 358 -19.01 -0.74 6.49
N MET A 359 -19.08 -0.30 7.75
CA MET A 359 -19.29 1.12 8.08
C MET A 359 -18.10 2.01 7.70
N GLU A 360 -16.86 1.52 7.82
CA GLU A 360 -15.64 2.20 7.36
C GLU A 360 -15.69 2.43 5.85
N VAL A 361 -16.08 1.43 5.05
CA VAL A 361 -16.23 1.59 3.60
C VAL A 361 -17.33 2.59 3.26
N ARG A 362 -18.50 2.52 3.91
CA ARG A 362 -19.56 3.52 3.74
C ARG A 362 -19.04 4.93 4.02
N ARG A 363 -18.28 5.12 5.10
CA ARG A 363 -17.71 6.40 5.51
C ARG A 363 -16.68 6.92 4.50
N VAL A 364 -15.77 6.07 4.03
CA VAL A 364 -14.75 6.43 3.03
C VAL A 364 -15.39 6.86 1.71
N LEU A 365 -16.47 6.20 1.32
CA LEU A 365 -17.22 6.51 0.10
C LEU A 365 -18.27 7.61 0.30
N ASN A 366 -18.31 8.29 1.45
CA ASN A 366 -19.28 9.32 1.82
C ASN A 366 -20.75 8.90 1.62
N CYS A 367 -21.05 7.62 1.81
CA CYS A 367 -22.42 7.13 1.88
C CYS A 367 -23.05 7.59 3.21
N ALA A 368 -24.29 8.09 3.18
CA ALA A 368 -25.01 8.37 4.42
C ALA A 368 -25.13 7.09 5.25
N LEU A 369 -24.77 7.16 6.54
CA LEU A 369 -24.66 5.98 7.41
C LEU A 369 -26.01 5.27 7.58
N ASP A 370 -27.10 6.05 7.56
CA ASP A 370 -28.48 5.56 7.67
C ASP A 370 -29.13 5.30 6.30
N SER A 371 -28.36 5.38 5.20
CA SER A 371 -28.87 5.11 3.86
C SER A 371 -29.28 3.65 3.72
N SER A 372 -30.53 3.46 3.32
CA SER A 372 -31.11 2.18 2.91
C SER A 372 -31.30 2.09 1.39
N SER A 373 -30.61 2.94 0.62
CA SER A 373 -30.68 2.88 -0.84
C SER A 373 -30.14 1.55 -1.37
N GLU A 374 -30.68 1.06 -2.48
CA GLU A 374 -30.26 -0.21 -3.08
C GLU A 374 -28.76 -0.20 -3.44
N SER A 375 -28.23 0.96 -3.86
CA SER A 375 -26.79 1.11 -4.12
C SER A 375 -25.94 0.96 -2.85
N THR A 376 -26.40 1.48 -1.70
CA THR A 376 -25.72 1.29 -0.42
C THR A 376 -25.80 -0.16 0.04
N LEU A 377 -26.94 -0.83 -0.15
CA LEU A 377 -27.11 -2.25 0.17
C LEU A 377 -26.27 -3.15 -0.75
N ALA A 378 -26.14 -2.80 -2.03
CA ALA A 378 -25.27 -3.51 -2.98
C ALA A 378 -23.79 -3.38 -2.59
N LEU A 379 -23.34 -2.18 -2.22
CA LEU A 379 -21.99 -1.95 -1.68
C LEU A 379 -21.73 -2.80 -0.42
N ASP A 380 -22.67 -2.78 0.51
CA ASP A 380 -22.65 -3.57 1.74
C ASP A 380 -22.50 -5.08 1.49
N ARG A 381 -23.21 -5.60 0.49
CA ARG A 381 -23.08 -6.99 0.06
C ARG A 381 -21.71 -7.25 -0.56
N ALA A 382 -21.18 -6.34 -1.38
CA ALA A 382 -19.86 -6.46 -2.00
C ALA A 382 -18.73 -6.47 -0.95
N VAL A 383 -18.80 -5.61 0.08
CA VAL A 383 -17.83 -5.60 1.18
C VAL A 383 -17.86 -6.92 1.94
N ARG A 384 -19.06 -7.39 2.31
CA ARG A 384 -19.21 -8.67 3.03
C ARG A 384 -18.73 -9.86 2.18
N HIS A 385 -18.95 -9.84 0.88
CA HIS A 385 -18.42 -10.84 -0.04
C HIS A 385 -16.89 -10.80 -0.10
N HIS A 386 -16.27 -9.62 -0.15
CA HIS A 386 -14.81 -9.52 -0.08
C HIS A 386 -14.23 -10.06 1.25
N LEU A 387 -14.90 -9.80 2.37
CA LEU A 387 -14.51 -10.35 3.68
C LEU A 387 -14.64 -11.89 3.71
N HIS A 388 -15.62 -12.45 3.01
CA HIS A 388 -15.76 -13.90 2.80
C HIS A 388 -14.56 -14.47 2.01
N GLU A 389 -14.24 -13.91 0.84
CA GLU A 389 -13.14 -14.37 -0.01
C GLU A 389 -11.77 -14.24 0.65
N THR A 390 -11.60 -13.29 1.56
CA THR A 390 -10.32 -13.03 2.25
C THR A 390 -10.22 -13.67 3.62
N THR A 391 -11.17 -14.51 4.00
CA THR A 391 -11.29 -15.09 5.35
C THR A 391 -10.00 -15.73 5.86
N ASP A 392 -9.26 -16.45 5.01
CA ASP A 392 -8.05 -17.17 5.42
C ASP A 392 -6.80 -16.30 5.51
N SER A 393 -6.80 -15.15 4.83
CA SER A 393 -5.66 -14.22 4.79
C SER A 393 -5.88 -12.96 5.62
N PHE A 394 -7.09 -12.75 6.15
CA PHE A 394 -7.43 -11.56 6.92
C PHE A 394 -6.63 -11.49 8.24
N PRO A 395 -6.01 -10.35 8.58
CA PRO A 395 -5.18 -10.24 9.78
C PRO A 395 -6.04 -10.12 11.05
N LEU A 396 -6.08 -11.18 11.85
CA LEU A 396 -6.91 -11.27 13.07
C LEU A 396 -6.17 -10.96 14.39
N GLY A 397 -4.87 -10.66 14.34
CA GLY A 397 -4.04 -10.53 15.54
C GLY A 397 -4.49 -9.45 16.54
N GLU A 398 -5.17 -8.38 16.08
CA GLU A 398 -5.75 -7.37 16.99
C GLU A 398 -6.96 -7.91 17.76
N ILE A 399 -7.80 -8.74 17.12
CA ILE A 399 -8.95 -9.37 17.77
C ILE A 399 -8.48 -10.43 18.75
N GLU A 400 -7.51 -11.25 18.38
CA GLU A 400 -6.90 -12.26 19.27
C GLU A 400 -6.39 -11.61 20.57
N ARG A 401 -5.60 -10.53 20.44
CA ARG A 401 -5.12 -9.75 21.60
C ARG A 401 -6.27 -9.15 22.42
N SER A 402 -7.32 -8.65 21.76
CA SER A 402 -8.46 -8.03 22.43
C SER A 402 -9.29 -9.04 23.23
N VAL A 403 -9.53 -10.25 22.68
CA VAL A 403 -10.20 -11.35 23.40
C VAL A 403 -9.39 -11.71 24.65
N PHE A 404 -8.09 -11.93 24.47
CA PHE A 404 -7.19 -12.33 25.54
C PHE A 404 -7.14 -11.26 26.67
N ASN A 405 -6.96 -10.00 26.31
CA ASN A 405 -6.93 -8.89 27.26
C ASN A 405 -8.24 -8.70 28.03
N GLN A 406 -9.40 -8.88 27.39
CA GLN A 406 -10.69 -8.80 28.09
C GLN A 406 -10.83 -9.90 29.16
N VAL A 407 -10.41 -11.13 28.85
CA VAL A 407 -10.42 -12.23 29.82
C VAL A 407 -9.44 -11.95 30.96
N LEU A 408 -8.20 -11.56 30.65
CA LEU A 408 -7.19 -11.25 31.67
C LEU A 408 -7.59 -10.08 32.58
N SER A 409 -8.19 -9.02 32.01
CA SER A 409 -8.65 -7.88 32.82
C SER A 409 -9.73 -8.28 33.84
N THR A 410 -10.55 -9.28 33.50
CA THR A 410 -11.57 -9.83 34.40
C THR A 410 -10.94 -10.76 35.44
N LEU A 411 -9.87 -11.47 35.08
CA LEU A 411 -9.19 -12.49 35.89
C LEU A 411 -7.77 -12.05 36.29
N HIS A 412 -7.65 -10.81 36.75
CA HIS A 412 -6.36 -10.19 37.11
C HIS A 412 -5.61 -10.92 38.23
N GLU A 413 -6.32 -11.72 39.05
CA GLU A 413 -5.75 -12.55 40.10
C GLU A 413 -5.05 -13.83 39.59
N TYR A 414 -5.12 -14.13 38.29
CA TYR A 414 -4.51 -15.30 37.64
C TYR A 414 -3.51 -14.90 36.52
N PRO A 415 -2.36 -14.30 36.85
CA PRO A 415 -1.36 -13.91 35.85
C PRO A 415 -0.76 -15.11 35.11
N CYS A 416 -0.86 -16.33 35.66
CA CYS A 416 -0.41 -17.56 35.00
C CYS A 416 -1.10 -17.82 33.66
N LEU A 417 -2.27 -17.22 33.40
CA LEU A 417 -2.98 -17.33 32.14
C LEU A 417 -2.20 -16.69 30.97
N GLU A 418 -1.44 -15.62 31.23
CA GLU A 418 -0.65 -14.92 30.21
C GLU A 418 0.51 -15.79 29.70
N SER A 419 1.08 -16.61 30.58
CA SER A 419 2.20 -17.50 30.29
C SER A 419 1.77 -18.88 29.82
N CYS A 420 0.54 -19.06 29.33
CA CYS A 420 -0.01 -20.36 28.90
C CYS A 420 -0.13 -20.43 27.36
N PRO A 421 0.87 -20.97 26.63
CA PRO A 421 0.83 -21.03 25.17
C PRO A 421 -0.38 -21.78 24.60
N PRO A 422 -0.84 -22.93 25.13
CA PRO A 422 -2.04 -23.61 24.62
C PRO A 422 -3.29 -22.74 24.67
N LEU A 423 -3.40 -21.87 25.69
CA LEU A 423 -4.51 -20.93 25.80
C LEU A 423 -4.46 -19.85 24.71
N THR A 424 -3.28 -19.36 24.36
CA THR A 424 -3.08 -18.44 23.23
C THR A 424 -3.46 -19.07 21.90
N HIS A 425 -3.05 -20.32 21.66
CA HIS A 425 -3.45 -21.06 20.46
C HIS A 425 -4.96 -21.27 20.41
N TYR A 426 -5.58 -21.59 21.55
CA TYR A 426 -7.02 -21.75 21.67
C TYR A 426 -7.77 -20.47 21.28
N VAL A 427 -7.33 -19.30 21.75
CA VAL A 427 -7.92 -18.01 21.36
C VAL A 427 -7.76 -17.76 19.86
N SER A 428 -6.59 -18.00 19.29
CA SER A 428 -6.38 -17.85 17.84
C SER A 428 -7.34 -18.76 17.05
N ALA A 429 -7.49 -20.03 17.46
CA ALA A 429 -8.44 -20.96 16.85
C ALA A 429 -9.90 -20.47 16.97
N CYS A 430 -10.31 -19.98 18.14
CA CYS A 430 -11.65 -19.41 18.34
C CYS A 430 -11.92 -18.21 17.44
N VAL A 431 -10.96 -17.29 17.33
CA VAL A 431 -11.08 -16.06 16.53
C VAL A 431 -11.11 -16.38 15.04
N ARG A 432 -10.23 -17.26 14.55
CA ARG A 432 -10.22 -17.70 13.14
C ARG A 432 -11.51 -18.39 12.75
N LEU A 433 -11.99 -19.30 13.60
CA LEU A 433 -13.26 -19.98 13.39
C LEU A 433 -14.43 -18.98 13.38
N ALA A 434 -14.52 -18.10 14.38
CA ALA A 434 -15.56 -17.08 14.43
C ALA A 434 -15.56 -16.18 13.19
N TRP A 435 -14.38 -15.74 12.73
CA TRP A 435 -14.25 -14.93 11.53
C TRP A 435 -14.71 -15.67 10.27
N ARG A 436 -14.35 -16.95 10.13
CA ARG A 436 -14.84 -17.83 9.06
C ARG A 436 -16.35 -17.91 9.04
N MET A 437 -16.95 -18.26 10.18
CA MET A 437 -18.38 -18.54 10.26
C MET A 437 -19.26 -17.29 10.09
N ILE A 438 -18.81 -16.12 10.57
CA ILE A 438 -19.57 -14.86 10.48
C ILE A 438 -19.53 -14.26 9.06
N ASN A 439 -18.50 -14.58 8.27
CA ASN A 439 -18.38 -14.12 6.89
C ASN A 439 -18.99 -15.10 5.87
N GLN A 440 -19.62 -16.19 6.31
CA GLN A 440 -20.37 -17.06 5.39
C GLN A 440 -21.52 -16.31 4.71
N LYS A 441 -21.94 -16.79 3.53
CA LYS A 441 -23.07 -16.22 2.76
C LYS A 441 -24.33 -16.11 3.64
N ALA A 442 -24.60 -17.15 4.42
CA ALA A 442 -25.53 -17.13 5.55
C ALA A 442 -24.70 -17.12 6.86
N PRO A 443 -24.55 -15.98 7.54
CA PRO A 443 -23.69 -15.86 8.71
C PRO A 443 -24.17 -16.74 9.86
N TYR A 444 -23.22 -17.40 10.51
CA TYR A 444 -23.49 -18.04 11.80
C TYR A 444 -23.31 -17.04 12.94
N TYR A 445 -24.08 -17.24 14.02
CA TYR A 445 -23.96 -16.49 15.25
C TYR A 445 -24.22 -17.39 16.45
N LEU A 446 -23.82 -16.95 17.63
CA LEU A 446 -24.10 -17.69 18.88
C LEU A 446 -25.47 -17.30 19.42
N ASP A 447 -26.21 -18.27 19.95
CA ASP A 447 -27.36 -17.95 20.79
C ASP A 447 -26.87 -17.22 22.06
N MET A 448 -27.50 -16.09 22.37
CA MET A 448 -27.13 -15.22 23.48
C MET A 448 -27.99 -15.46 24.74
N ASP A 449 -28.99 -16.36 24.65
CA ASP A 449 -29.79 -16.79 25.80
C ASP A 449 -29.04 -17.82 26.63
N PHE A 450 -28.27 -17.34 27.62
CA PHE A 450 -27.60 -18.18 28.61
C PHE A 450 -28.37 -18.29 29.93
N SER A 451 -29.69 -18.09 29.89
CA SER A 451 -30.55 -18.15 31.08
C SER A 451 -30.57 -19.56 31.66
N LEU A 452 -30.28 -19.69 32.95
CA LEU A 452 -30.39 -20.96 33.66
C LEU A 452 -31.89 -21.32 33.81
N GLY A 453 -32.28 -22.45 33.25
CA GLY A 453 -33.66 -22.90 33.20
C GLY A 453 -33.74 -24.39 32.86
N PHE A 454 -34.86 -24.83 32.28
CA PHE A 454 -35.00 -26.23 31.87
C PHE A 454 -34.36 -26.51 30.50
N LEU A 455 -33.85 -27.73 30.33
CA LEU A 455 -33.29 -28.23 29.09
C LEU A 455 -34.34 -28.17 27.97
N ARG A 456 -33.97 -27.54 26.86
CA ARG A 456 -34.79 -27.44 25.64
C ARG A 456 -34.18 -28.38 24.60
N PRO A 457 -34.79 -29.54 24.29
CA PRO A 457 -34.17 -30.55 23.42
C PRO A 457 -33.81 -30.04 22.01
N GLU A 458 -34.50 -29.00 21.55
CA GLU A 458 -34.26 -28.36 20.24
C GLU A 458 -32.94 -27.57 20.21
N LYS A 459 -32.54 -26.98 21.35
CA LYS A 459 -31.39 -26.08 21.45
C LYS A 459 -30.23 -26.64 22.29
N HIS A 460 -30.49 -27.62 23.15
CA HIS A 460 -29.54 -28.09 24.15
C HIS A 460 -29.23 -29.57 23.99
N GLU A 461 -27.95 -29.90 24.16
CA GLU A 461 -27.42 -31.25 24.27
C GLU A 461 -26.82 -31.42 25.67
N ARG A 462 -27.17 -32.53 26.33
CA ARG A 462 -26.69 -32.82 27.68
C ARG A 462 -25.26 -33.33 27.62
N HIS A 463 -24.39 -32.75 28.44
CA HIS A 463 -23.03 -33.25 28.59
C HIS A 463 -23.03 -34.71 29.14
N PRO A 464 -22.16 -35.62 28.66
CA PRO A 464 -22.20 -37.04 29.04
C PRO A 464 -22.11 -37.32 30.55
N LYS A 465 -21.44 -36.44 31.31
CA LYS A 465 -21.26 -36.57 32.77
C LYS A 465 -22.37 -35.94 33.61
N SER A 466 -23.43 -35.42 33.00
CA SER A 466 -24.51 -34.73 33.72
C SER A 466 -25.59 -35.67 34.23
N ASP A 467 -26.34 -35.22 35.24
CA ASP A 467 -27.42 -36.02 35.81
C ASP A 467 -28.55 -36.18 34.77
N ARG A 468 -28.93 -37.44 34.49
CA ARG A 468 -30.00 -37.78 33.54
C ARG A 468 -31.41 -37.63 34.14
N ARG A 469 -31.52 -37.42 35.46
CA ARG A 469 -32.81 -37.33 36.18
C ARG A 469 -33.31 -35.90 36.35
N SER A 470 -32.47 -34.90 36.12
CA SER A 470 -32.78 -33.48 36.26
C SER A 470 -32.69 -32.79 34.90
N ASP A 471 -33.71 -32.02 34.52
CA ASP A 471 -33.64 -31.16 33.33
C ASP A 471 -33.23 -29.72 33.65
N LEU A 472 -32.90 -29.43 34.91
CA LEU A 472 -32.45 -28.09 35.31
C LEU A 472 -31.01 -27.85 34.88
N ILE A 473 -30.78 -26.83 34.05
CA ILE A 473 -29.45 -26.43 33.59
C ILE A 473 -28.70 -25.73 34.73
N LYS A 474 -27.54 -26.28 35.08
CA LYS A 474 -26.62 -25.72 36.08
C LYS A 474 -25.54 -24.84 35.43
N ALA A 475 -25.10 -25.17 34.22
CA ALA A 475 -24.09 -24.40 33.50
C ALA A 475 -24.12 -24.67 31.99
N PHE A 476 -23.76 -23.66 31.21
CA PHE A 476 -23.43 -23.79 29.79
C PHE A 476 -21.94 -24.09 29.64
N LEU A 477 -21.61 -25.16 28.91
CA LEU A 477 -20.23 -25.59 28.63
C LEU A 477 -19.78 -25.19 27.23
N TRP A 478 -20.73 -25.08 26.30
CA TRP A 478 -20.53 -24.65 24.92
C TRP A 478 -21.78 -23.93 24.39
N PRO A 479 -21.66 -22.80 23.67
CA PRO A 479 -22.82 -22.08 23.17
C PRO A 479 -23.50 -22.81 22.01
N ALA A 480 -24.79 -22.53 21.81
CA ALA A 480 -25.49 -22.99 20.61
C ALA A 480 -25.06 -22.13 19.42
N LEU A 481 -24.88 -22.78 18.27
CA LEU A 481 -24.62 -22.13 17.00
C LEU A 481 -25.93 -22.02 16.22
N MET A 482 -26.22 -20.81 15.77
CA MET A 482 -27.44 -20.47 15.05
C MET A 482 -27.09 -20.02 13.64
N GLN A 483 -27.96 -20.36 12.69
CA GLN A 483 -27.92 -19.88 11.31
C GLN A 483 -29.35 -19.75 10.81
N ASN A 484 -29.72 -18.64 10.19
CA ASN A 484 -31.07 -18.41 9.68
C ASN A 484 -32.19 -18.71 10.70
N ASN A 485 -32.00 -18.32 11.97
CA ASN A 485 -32.89 -18.63 13.11
C ASN A 485 -33.08 -20.12 13.44
N GLN A 486 -32.30 -21.02 12.85
CA GLN A 486 -32.29 -22.45 13.15
C GLN A 486 -31.04 -22.82 13.97
N CYS A 487 -31.19 -23.82 14.84
CA CYS A 487 -30.08 -24.35 15.64
C CYS A 487 -29.22 -25.28 14.77
N ALA A 488 -28.06 -24.79 14.33
CA ALA A 488 -27.10 -25.58 13.55
C ALA A 488 -26.24 -26.51 14.45
N PHE A 489 -25.95 -26.06 15.68
CA PHE A 489 -25.28 -26.87 16.70
C PHE A 489 -25.91 -26.58 18.07
N LYS A 490 -26.30 -27.61 18.80
CA LYS A 490 -26.95 -27.46 20.12
C LYS A 490 -25.93 -27.03 21.17
N ALA A 491 -26.34 -26.13 22.07
CA ALA A 491 -25.52 -25.77 23.22
C ALA A 491 -25.25 -27.01 24.08
N VAL A 492 -24.02 -27.17 24.55
CA VAL A 492 -23.69 -28.26 25.48
C VAL A 492 -23.88 -27.77 26.91
N VAL A 493 -24.77 -28.42 27.65
CA VAL A 493 -25.17 -28.00 29.00
C VAL A 493 -24.91 -29.07 30.05
N ALA A 494 -24.61 -28.62 31.27
CA ALA A 494 -24.57 -29.46 32.45
C ALA A 494 -25.87 -29.33 33.25
N THR A 495 -26.46 -30.46 33.63
CA THR A 495 -27.73 -30.57 34.35
C THR A 495 -27.62 -31.25 35.71
#